data_AF-A0A260WF82-F1
#
_entry.id   AF-A0A260WF82-F1
#
_cell.length_a   1.000
_cell.length_b   1.000
_cell.length_c   1.000
_cell.angle_alpha   90.00
_cell.angle_beta   90.00
_cell.angle_gamma   90.00
#
_symmetry.space_group_name_H-M   'P 1'
#
loop_
_entity.id
_entity.type
_entity.pdbx_description
1 polymer ?
#
loop_
_entity_poly.entity_id
_entity_poly.type
_entity_poly.pdbx_seq_one_letter_code
_entity_poly.pdbx_strand_id
1 'polypeptide(L)'
;MAARLTVYPAQVRQQVTDTTLDDRVDIAKLIVAEAQPVAPVDTGYFQSQFDVETEGSRVFAVNSADDASYIEFGTLDTPPAAVMTDAARNHGKYSGWVPR
;
A
#
# COMPACT_ATOMS: atom_id res chain seq x y z
N MET A 1 -8.99 11.21 -45.81
CA MET A 1 -7.61 10.99 -45.32
C MET A 1 -7.68 10.05 -44.12
N ALA A 2 -6.88 8.98 -44.11
CA ALA A 2 -6.79 8.08 -42.96
C ALA A 2 -5.47 8.38 -42.23
N ALA A 3 -5.55 8.79 -40.95
CA ALA A 3 -4.37 8.95 -40.11
C ALA A 3 -3.97 7.58 -39.54
N ARG A 4 -2.66 7.27 -39.55
CA ARG A 4 -2.10 6.09 -38.87
C ARG A 4 -1.55 6.53 -37.51
N LEU A 5 -2.07 5.91 -36.45
CA LEU A 5 -1.57 6.08 -35.08
C LEU A 5 -0.62 4.91 -34.76
N THR A 6 0.59 5.22 -34.31
CA THR A 6 1.52 4.22 -33.76
C THR A 6 1.62 4.44 -32.26
N VAL A 7 1.28 3.42 -31.48
CA VAL A 7 1.38 3.45 -30.02
C VAL A 7 2.63 2.70 -29.60
N TYR A 8 3.41 3.30 -28.70
CA TYR A 8 4.61 2.70 -28.11
C TYR A 8 4.32 2.27 -26.67
N PRO A 9 3.99 0.98 -26.40
CA PRO A 9 3.47 0.57 -25.09
C PRO A 9 4.42 0.85 -23.92
N ALA A 10 5.73 0.76 -24.14
CA ALA A 10 6.73 1.05 -23.11
C ALA A 10 6.70 2.53 -22.70
N GLN A 11 6.66 3.45 -23.67
CA GLN A 11 6.58 4.89 -23.41
C GLN A 11 5.26 5.25 -22.74
N VAL A 12 4.15 4.65 -23.17
CA VAL A 12 2.85 4.87 -22.54
C VAL A 12 2.86 4.42 -21.08
N ARG A 13 3.41 3.24 -20.76
CA ARG A 13 3.49 2.77 -19.37
C ARG A 13 4.37 3.64 -18.49
N GLN A 14 5.52 4.04 -19.01
CA GLN A 14 6.43 4.97 -18.32
C GLN A 14 5.68 6.28 -18.02
N GLN A 15 5.08 6.89 -19.05
CA GLN A 15 4.35 8.14 -18.92
C GLN A 15 3.20 8.03 -17.93
N VAL A 16 2.39 6.96 -18.00
CA VAL A 16 1.31 6.73 -17.03
C VAL A 16 1.87 6.62 -15.61
N THR A 17 2.96 5.87 -15.40
CA THR A 17 3.59 5.73 -14.09
C THR A 17 4.04 7.09 -13.56
N ASP A 18 4.69 7.89 -14.39
CA ASP A 18 5.19 9.20 -14.00
C ASP A 18 4.06 10.19 -13.73
N THR A 19 3.03 10.23 -14.58
CA THR A 19 1.89 11.16 -14.43
C THR A 19 0.96 10.80 -13.29
N THR A 20 0.94 9.54 -12.85
CA THR A 20 0.08 9.07 -11.73
C THR A 20 0.85 8.95 -10.42
N LEU A 21 2.07 9.48 -10.33
CA LEU A 21 2.87 9.37 -9.11
C LEU A 21 2.16 10.01 -7.91
N ASP A 22 1.72 11.25 -8.05
CA ASP A 22 1.07 12.00 -6.96
C ASP A 22 -0.24 11.31 -6.50
N ASP A 23 -1.07 10.88 -7.44
CA ASP A 23 -2.31 10.14 -7.12
C ASP A 23 -2.03 8.85 -6.33
N ARG A 24 -0.96 8.12 -6.69
CA ARG A 24 -0.56 6.89 -5.98
C ARG A 24 -0.02 7.20 -4.58
N VAL A 25 0.70 8.31 -4.42
CA VAL A 25 1.12 8.81 -3.10
C VAL A 25 -0.10 9.14 -2.24
N ASP A 26 -1.11 9.80 -2.81
CA ASP A 26 -2.32 10.14 -2.07
C ASP A 26 -3.14 8.90 -1.69
N ILE A 27 -3.22 7.89 -2.56
CA ILE A 27 -3.78 6.58 -2.21
C ILE A 27 -3.01 5.95 -1.04
N ALA A 28 -1.68 5.95 -1.06
CA ALA A 28 -0.88 5.39 0.02
C ALA A 28 -1.12 6.12 1.36
N LYS A 29 -1.27 7.46 1.32
CA LYS A 29 -1.62 8.24 2.52
C LYS A 29 -3.01 7.88 3.04
N LEU A 30 -3.99 7.66 2.16
CA LEU A 30 -5.34 7.22 2.56
C LEU A 30 -5.29 5.85 3.25
N ILE A 31 -4.50 4.91 2.71
CA ILE A 31 -4.30 3.59 3.32
C ILE A 31 -3.72 3.74 4.73
N VAL A 32 -2.64 4.52 4.89
CA VAL A 32 -2.02 4.77 6.20
C VAL A 32 -3.00 5.42 7.18
N ALA A 33 -3.72 6.44 6.73
CA ALA A 33 -4.69 7.16 7.57
C ALA A 33 -5.86 6.28 8.03
N GLU A 34 -6.26 5.29 7.23
CA GLU A 34 -7.30 4.32 7.58
C GLU A 34 -6.76 3.21 8.50
N ALA A 35 -5.56 2.72 8.23
CA ALA A 35 -4.90 1.65 8.97
C ALA A 35 -4.51 2.08 10.40
N GLN A 36 -3.90 3.25 10.55
CA GLN A 36 -3.35 3.72 11.82
C GLN A 36 -4.34 3.75 12.99
N PRO A 37 -5.56 4.30 12.89
CA PRO A 37 -6.49 4.39 14.02
C PRO A 37 -7.08 3.04 14.45
N VAL A 38 -7.09 2.03 13.57
CA VAL A 38 -7.61 0.69 13.88
C VAL A 38 -6.50 -0.29 14.27
N ALA A 39 -5.24 0.14 14.23
CA ALA A 39 -4.11 -0.66 14.65
C ALA A 39 -4.21 -1.03 16.14
N PRO A 40 -3.88 -2.29 16.52
CA PRO A 40 -3.83 -2.68 17.92
C PRO A 40 -2.81 -1.83 18.68
N VAL A 41 -3.21 -1.39 19.88
CA VAL A 41 -2.40 -0.52 20.74
C VAL A 41 -2.02 -1.30 21.99
N ASP A 42 -0.75 -1.67 22.08
CA ASP A 42 -0.09 -2.07 23.33
C ASP A 42 0.71 -0.89 23.88
N THR A 43 1.91 -0.65 23.31
CA THR A 43 2.75 0.53 23.61
C THR A 43 2.51 1.72 22.68
N GLY A 44 1.73 1.50 21.61
CA GLY A 44 1.58 2.45 20.50
C GLY A 44 2.71 2.43 19.48
N TYR A 45 3.77 1.61 19.68
CA TYR A 45 4.88 1.53 18.72
C TYR A 45 4.40 1.12 17.33
N PHE A 46 3.74 -0.03 17.20
CA PHE A 46 3.18 -0.49 15.92
C PHE A 46 2.31 0.57 15.23
N GLN A 47 1.41 1.22 15.97
CA GLN A 47 0.56 2.30 15.47
C GLN A 47 1.36 3.55 15.01
N SER A 48 2.50 3.84 15.63
CA SER A 48 3.33 4.99 15.29
C SER A 48 4.21 4.78 14.05
N GLN A 49 4.44 3.54 13.64
CA GLN A 49 5.40 3.18 12.57
C GLN A 49 4.76 3.09 11.17
N PHE A 50 3.51 3.50 11.00
CA PHE A 50 2.88 3.59 9.68
C PHE A 50 3.37 4.83 8.93
N ASP A 51 3.80 4.65 7.68
CA ASP A 51 4.28 5.75 6.83
C ASP A 51 4.09 5.46 5.33
N VAL A 52 4.34 6.48 4.50
CA VAL A 52 4.41 6.37 3.04
C VAL A 52 5.84 6.59 2.58
N GLU A 53 6.39 5.58 1.90
CA GLU A 53 7.71 5.65 1.31
C GLU A 53 7.64 5.73 -0.22
N THR A 54 8.58 6.46 -0.81
CA THR A 54 8.71 6.57 -2.27
C THR A 54 10.12 6.24 -2.72
N GLU A 55 10.24 5.33 -3.70
CA GLU A 55 11.51 4.97 -4.34
C GLU A 55 11.42 5.19 -5.85
N GLY A 56 11.95 6.31 -6.34
CA GLY A 56 11.79 6.70 -7.73
C GLY A 56 10.31 6.87 -8.07
N SER A 57 9.78 5.98 -8.91
CA SER A 57 8.37 5.99 -9.34
C SER A 57 7.49 4.97 -8.59
N ARG A 58 8.05 4.31 -7.57
CA ARG A 58 7.35 3.35 -6.70
C ARG A 58 6.90 4.04 -5.43
N VAL A 59 5.72 3.68 -4.96
CA VAL A 59 5.09 4.21 -3.76
C VAL A 59 4.68 3.03 -2.90
N PHE A 60 4.97 3.12 -1.61
CA PHE A 60 4.70 2.08 -0.63
C PHE A 60 3.96 2.70 0.56
N ALA A 61 2.88 2.06 1.01
CA ALA A 61 2.39 2.22 2.37
C ALA A 61 3.09 1.15 3.20
N VAL A 62 3.77 1.55 4.27
CA VAL A 62 4.62 0.66 5.06
C VAL A 62 4.28 0.76 6.54
N ASN A 63 4.60 -0.31 7.27
CA ASN A 63 4.78 -0.26 8.71
C ASN A 63 6.19 -0.74 9.02
N SER A 64 7.00 0.10 9.66
CA SER A 64 8.41 -0.15 9.93
C SER A 64 8.69 -0.76 11.31
N ALA A 65 7.66 -1.14 12.07
CA ALA A 65 7.86 -1.86 13.33
C ALA A 65 8.46 -3.25 13.09
N ASP A 66 9.42 -3.65 13.93
CA ASP A 66 10.17 -4.91 13.79
C ASP A 66 9.25 -6.15 13.77
N ASP A 67 8.12 -6.08 14.47
CA ASP A 67 7.14 -7.15 14.60
C ASP A 67 5.90 -6.96 13.71
N ALA A 68 5.89 -5.94 12.83
CA ALA A 68 4.73 -5.57 12.02
C ALA A 68 4.18 -6.76 11.22
N SER A 69 5.06 -7.60 10.66
CA SER A 69 4.64 -8.78 9.89
C SER A 69 3.91 -9.83 10.73
N TYR A 70 4.32 -10.03 11.98
CA TYR A 70 3.67 -10.97 12.90
C TYR A 70 2.33 -10.43 13.39
N ILE A 71 2.23 -9.12 13.61
CA ILE A 71 0.98 -8.47 14.00
C ILE A 71 -0.03 -8.50 12.84
N GLU A 72 0.42 -8.13 11.64
CA GLU A 72 -0.42 -8.05 10.45
C GLU A 72 -0.97 -9.43 10.04
N PHE A 73 -0.11 -10.46 10.04
CA PHE A 73 -0.45 -11.79 9.54
C PHE A 73 -0.71 -12.84 10.63
N GLY A 74 -0.53 -12.47 11.90
CA GLY A 74 -0.71 -13.37 13.02
C GLY A 74 0.44 -14.37 13.18
N THR A 75 0.35 -15.16 14.24
CA THR A 75 1.26 -16.24 14.57
C THR A 75 0.48 -17.52 14.86
N LEU A 76 1.14 -18.56 15.38
CA LEU A 76 0.45 -19.77 15.86
C LEU A 76 -0.54 -19.45 16.98
N ASP A 77 -0.20 -18.50 17.85
CA ASP A 77 -0.90 -18.23 19.11
C ASP A 77 -1.70 -16.92 19.08
N THR A 78 -1.63 -16.16 17.98
CA THR A 78 -2.30 -14.85 17.87
C THR A 78 -2.92 -14.67 16.49
N PRO A 79 -4.22 -14.30 16.41
CA PRO A 79 -4.85 -14.06 15.12
C PRO A 79 -4.26 -12.85 14.39
N PRO A 80 -4.36 -12.79 13.05
CA PRO A 80 -3.93 -11.64 12.26
C PRO A 80 -4.76 -10.40 12.59
N ALA A 81 -4.10 -9.24 12.68
CA ALA A 81 -4.78 -7.96 12.76
C ALA A 81 -5.22 -7.46 11.37
N ALA A 82 -4.49 -7.83 10.30
CA ALA A 82 -4.77 -7.51 8.90
C ALA A 82 -5.05 -6.01 8.63
N VAL A 83 -4.41 -5.12 9.37
CA VAL A 83 -4.74 -3.69 9.43
C VAL A 83 -4.42 -2.99 8.12
N MET A 84 -3.18 -3.11 7.66
CA MET A 84 -2.73 -2.45 6.43
C MET A 84 -3.30 -3.15 5.19
N THR A 85 -3.43 -4.47 5.27
CA THR A 85 -4.02 -5.31 4.23
C THR A 85 -5.47 -4.92 3.98
N ASP A 86 -6.26 -4.78 5.03
CA ASP A 86 -7.67 -4.46 4.93
C ASP A 86 -7.89 -3.03 4.40
N ALA A 87 -7.11 -2.06 4.89
CA ALA A 87 -7.13 -0.70 4.37
C ALA A 87 -6.72 -0.66 2.88
N ALA A 88 -5.65 -1.36 2.49
CA ALA A 88 -5.18 -1.39 1.09
C ALA A 88 -6.22 -1.99 0.12
N ARG A 89 -7.01 -2.98 0.55
CA ARG A 89 -8.08 -3.58 -0.26
C ARG A 89 -9.20 -2.59 -0.61
N ASN A 90 -9.44 -1.58 0.22
CA ASN A 90 -10.49 -0.60 -0.02
C ASN A 90 -10.15 0.39 -1.14
N HIS A 91 -8.85 0.59 -1.42
CA HIS A 91 -8.37 1.59 -2.38
C HIS A 91 -7.77 0.99 -3.66
N GLY A 92 -7.76 -0.34 -3.80
CA GLY A 92 -7.21 -0.95 -5.00
C GLY A 92 -7.31 -2.47 -5.06
N LYS A 93 -6.72 -3.01 -6.11
CA LYS A 93 -6.63 -4.46 -6.29
C LYS A 93 -5.50 -5.00 -5.43
N TYR A 94 -5.84 -5.65 -4.32
CA TYR A 94 -4.89 -6.42 -3.53
C TYR A 94 -4.80 -7.86 -4.05
N SER A 95 -3.59 -8.37 -4.19
CA SER A 95 -3.32 -9.77 -4.62
C SER A 95 -2.37 -10.51 -3.68
N GLY A 96 -2.14 -9.98 -2.48
CA GLY A 96 -1.29 -10.61 -1.47
C GLY A 96 -2.02 -11.68 -0.66
N TRP A 97 -1.43 -12.04 0.49
CA TRP A 97 -2.03 -13.00 1.40
C TRP A 97 -3.33 -12.48 2.00
N VAL A 98 -4.37 -13.30 1.97
CA VAL A 98 -5.69 -13.00 2.54
C VAL A 98 -5.89 -13.89 3.76
N PRO A 99 -6.06 -13.31 4.96
CA PRO A 99 -6.38 -14.07 6.16
C PRO A 99 -7.65 -14.90 5.95
N ARG A 100 -7.67 -16.13 6.49
CA ARG A 100 -8.83 -17.05 6.43
C ARG A 100 -9.72 -16.91 7.64
#